data_AF-A0A7W8NDW7-F1
#
_entry.id   AF-A0A7W8NDW7-F1
#
_cell.length_a   1.000
_cell.length_b   1.000
_cell.length_c   1.000
_cell.angle_alpha   90.00
_cell.angle_beta   90.00
_cell.angle_gamma   90.00
#
_symmetry.space_group_name_H-M   'P 1'
#
loop_
_entity.id
_entity.type
_entity.pdbx_description
1 polymer ?
#
loop_
_entity_poly.entity_id
_entity_poly.type
_entity_poly.pdbx_seq_one_letter_code
_entity_poly.pdbx_strand_id
1 'polypeptide(L)'
;MGRSFRLRAALLMGAALSLPALAALNVPANPPSDFFCQPLVFRDQVLGIGYQAVIRAAPGCQKPALVRKENFFTGSTEPPLLIPVGEVRRVWLFTHRLTYTLDRQTWRRAVVR
;
A
#
# COMPACT_ATOMS: atom_id res chain seq x y z
N MET A 1 -24.50 -68.78 46.70
CA MET A 1 -24.58 -69.33 45.33
C MET A 1 -25.11 -68.25 44.41
N GLY A 2 -24.52 -68.05 43.23
CA GLY A 2 -24.98 -67.08 42.22
C GLY A 2 -24.01 -65.91 42.01
N ARG A 3 -22.98 -66.15 41.20
CA ARG A 3 -22.09 -65.12 40.66
C ARG A 3 -22.78 -64.35 39.52
N SER A 4 -22.16 -63.21 39.18
CA SER A 4 -22.07 -62.60 37.83
C SER A 4 -23.16 -61.56 37.53
N PHE A 5 -22.96 -60.40 36.91
CA PHE A 5 -21.88 -59.78 36.11
C PHE A 5 -21.93 -58.26 36.44
N ARG A 6 -20.86 -57.63 36.93
CA ARG A 6 -19.79 -56.95 36.17
C ARG A 6 -20.25 -55.76 35.31
N LEU A 7 -19.67 -54.59 35.65
CA LEU A 7 -19.07 -53.58 34.74
C LEU A 7 -20.09 -52.80 33.86
N ARG A 8 -20.07 -51.48 33.66
CA ARG A 8 -19.10 -50.36 33.62
C ARG A 8 -19.96 -49.07 33.69
N ALA A 9 -19.51 -47.84 33.83
CA ALA A 9 -18.21 -47.22 33.74
C ALA A 9 -18.32 -45.92 34.55
N ALA A 10 -17.33 -45.68 35.39
CA ALA A 10 -17.12 -44.40 36.00
C ALA A 10 -16.41 -43.46 35.02
N LEU A 11 -16.61 -42.16 35.27
CA LEU A 11 -15.57 -41.13 35.34
C LEU A 11 -15.15 -40.38 34.06
N LEU A 12 -15.11 -39.05 34.27
CA LEU A 12 -14.27 -37.99 33.69
C LEU A 12 -14.80 -37.32 32.42
N MET A 13 -15.31 -36.08 32.54
CA MET A 13 -14.50 -34.84 32.53
C MET A 13 -13.52 -34.82 31.36
N GLY A 14 -13.91 -34.13 30.28
CA GLY A 14 -13.03 -33.62 29.23
C GLY A 14 -13.65 -32.34 28.71
N ALA A 15 -13.36 -31.21 29.35
CA ALA A 15 -12.30 -30.29 28.95
C ALA A 15 -12.69 -29.50 27.69
N ALA A 16 -13.19 -28.29 27.94
CA ALA A 16 -13.29 -27.21 26.98
C ALA A 16 -11.92 -26.97 26.34
N LEU A 17 -11.84 -27.03 25.02
CA LEU A 17 -10.73 -26.45 24.26
C LEU A 17 -11.28 -25.67 23.07
N SER A 18 -11.02 -24.38 23.17
CA SER A 18 -11.34 -23.26 22.30
C SER A 18 -10.86 -23.40 20.86
N LEU A 19 -11.69 -22.90 19.96
CA LEU A 19 -11.44 -22.57 18.55
C LEU A 19 -10.35 -21.47 18.39
N PRO A 20 -9.83 -21.25 17.17
CA PRO A 20 -8.41 -21.40 16.81
C PRO A 20 -7.63 -20.07 16.87
N ALA A 21 -6.35 -20.12 17.26
CA ALA A 21 -5.48 -18.95 17.28
C ALA A 21 -4.10 -19.26 16.69
N LEU A 22 -4.07 -19.63 15.40
CA LEU A 22 -2.82 -19.75 14.64
C LEU A 22 -3.02 -19.17 13.22
N ALA A 23 -3.32 -17.88 13.16
CA ALA A 23 -2.98 -17.05 12.02
C ALA A 23 -1.89 -16.08 12.48
N ALA A 24 -0.72 -16.63 12.81
CA ALA A 24 0.50 -15.85 12.94
C ALA A 24 0.86 -15.34 11.53
N LEU A 25 0.21 -14.24 11.16
CA LEU A 25 0.53 -13.43 10.01
C LEU A 25 1.98 -12.96 10.22
N ASN A 26 2.91 -13.60 9.50
CA ASN A 26 4.31 -13.24 9.42
C ASN A 26 4.42 -11.92 8.64
N VAL A 27 3.92 -10.83 9.22
CA VAL A 27 4.14 -9.48 8.71
C VAL A 27 5.58 -9.12 9.08
N PRO A 28 6.49 -8.93 8.11
CA PRO A 28 7.82 -8.48 8.44
C PRO A 28 7.72 -7.13 9.19
N ALA A 29 8.26 -7.10 10.40
CA ALA A 29 8.18 -5.99 11.35
C ALA A 29 9.08 -4.78 10.98
N ASN A 30 9.47 -4.66 9.72
CA ASN A 30 10.16 -3.48 9.23
C ASN A 30 9.16 -2.66 8.42
N PRO A 31 8.67 -1.50 8.91
CA PRO A 31 8.04 -0.55 8.01
C PRO A 31 9.04 -0.28 6.89
N PRO A 32 8.64 -0.31 5.61
CA PRO A 32 9.54 0.11 4.55
C PRO A 32 10.07 1.48 4.95
N SER A 33 11.39 1.62 5.00
CA SER A 33 12.02 2.90 5.26
C SER A 33 11.57 3.82 4.14
N ASP A 34 10.65 4.74 4.42
CA ASP A 34 10.12 5.66 3.42
C ASP A 34 11.27 6.57 2.94
N PHE A 35 11.92 6.20 1.84
CA PHE A 35 12.99 6.96 1.18
C PHE A 35 12.46 8.26 0.56
N PHE A 36 11.15 8.31 0.28
CA PHE A 36 10.49 9.42 -0.38
C PHE A 36 9.24 9.87 0.36
N CYS A 37 8.83 11.10 0.08
CA CYS A 37 7.58 11.65 0.55
C CYS A 37 6.42 11.32 -0.39
N GLN A 38 5.21 11.27 0.17
CA GLN A 38 4.00 11.34 -0.61
C GLN A 38 3.96 12.68 -1.37
N PRO A 39 3.72 12.68 -2.69
CA PRO A 39 3.55 13.91 -3.45
C PRO A 39 2.15 14.50 -3.22
N LEU A 40 2.07 15.82 -3.28
CA LEU A 40 0.83 16.52 -3.60
C LEU A 40 0.79 16.80 -5.09
N VAL A 41 -0.34 16.50 -5.71
CA VAL A 41 -0.57 16.72 -7.12
C VAL A 41 -1.83 17.54 -7.30
N PHE A 42 -1.71 18.64 -8.02
CA PHE A 42 -2.81 19.55 -8.34
C PHE A 42 -2.99 19.66 -9.84
N ARG A 43 -4.23 19.81 -10.29
CA ARG A 43 -4.52 20.20 -11.67
C ARG A 43 -4.37 21.72 -11.81
N ASP A 44 -3.55 22.16 -12.77
CA ASP A 44 -3.29 23.59 -13.02
C ASP A 44 -4.05 24.06 -14.26
N GLN A 45 -3.63 23.61 -15.45
CA GLN A 45 -4.24 24.00 -16.72
C GLN A 45 -4.91 22.81 -17.40
N VAL A 46 -6.11 23.01 -17.98
CA VAL A 46 -6.84 21.97 -18.72
C VAL A 46 -6.99 22.39 -20.18
N LEU A 47 -6.62 21.49 -21.08
CA LEU A 47 -6.86 21.57 -22.52
C LEU A 47 -7.81 20.45 -22.93
N GLY A 48 -8.45 20.56 -24.10
CA GLY A 48 -9.41 19.54 -24.57
C GLY A 48 -8.82 18.13 -24.69
N ILE A 49 -7.50 18.02 -24.75
CA ILE A 49 -6.78 16.74 -24.81
C ILE A 49 -6.30 16.27 -23.43
N GLY A 50 -6.01 17.15 -22.47
CA GLY A 50 -5.41 16.72 -21.21
C GLY A 50 -5.22 17.85 -20.23
N TYR A 51 -4.37 17.67 -19.23
CA TYR A 51 -4.10 18.72 -18.25
C TYR A 51 -2.64 18.75 -17.80
N GLN A 52 -2.19 19.91 -17.36
CA GLN A 52 -0.92 20.07 -16.68
C GLN A 52 -1.11 19.80 -15.18
N ALA A 53 -0.36 18.84 -14.66
CA ALA A 53 -0.30 18.52 -13.24
C ALA A 53 0.90 19.21 -12.61
N VAL A 54 0.65 19.90 -11.50
CA VAL A 54 1.66 20.50 -10.62
C VAL A 54 1.94 19.53 -9.49
N ILE A 55 3.19 19.09 -9.38
CA ILE A 55 3.65 18.10 -8.42
C ILE A 55 4.65 18.75 -7.47
N ARG A 56 4.48 18.50 -6.17
CA ARG A 56 5.45 18.85 -5.12
C ARG A 56 5.49 17.80 -4.02
N ALA A 57 6.56 17.74 -3.25
CA ALA A 57 6.57 16.94 -2.01
C ALA A 57 5.52 17.47 -1.01
N ALA A 58 5.00 16.60 -0.15
CA ALA A 58 4.08 17.01 0.91
C ALA A 58 4.70 18.10 1.82
N PRO A 59 3.93 19.12 2.24
CA PRO A 59 4.38 20.14 3.17
C PRO A 59 4.91 19.51 4.46
N GLY A 60 5.99 20.07 5.00
CA GLY A 60 6.65 19.56 6.22
C GLY A 60 7.48 18.29 6.02
N CYS A 61 7.48 17.71 4.81
CA CYS A 61 8.29 16.54 4.51
C CYS A 61 9.71 16.96 4.09
N GLN A 62 10.73 16.27 4.63
CA GLN A 62 12.15 16.57 4.39
C GLN A 62 12.82 15.66 3.35
N LYS A 63 12.05 14.80 2.68
CA LYS A 63 12.56 13.88 1.65
C LYS A 63 11.99 14.27 0.28
N PRO A 64 12.68 13.94 -0.83
CA PRO A 64 12.12 14.17 -2.15
C PRO A 64 10.88 13.28 -2.38
N ALA A 65 10.03 13.65 -3.33
CA ALA A 65 9.00 12.75 -3.84
C ALA A 65 9.49 12.07 -5.11
N LEU A 66 9.21 10.77 -5.29
CA LEU A 66 9.49 10.05 -6.52
C LEU A 66 8.18 9.65 -7.20
N VAL A 67 7.97 10.14 -8.41
CA VAL A 67 6.72 9.99 -9.17
C VAL A 67 7.05 9.46 -10.56
N ARG A 68 6.22 8.60 -11.14
CA ARG A 68 6.33 8.19 -12.53
C ARG A 68 5.00 8.38 -13.25
N LYS A 69 5.09 8.61 -14.55
CA LYS A 69 3.94 8.59 -15.45
C LYS A 69 3.73 7.18 -15.96
N GLU A 70 2.49 6.75 -15.95
CA GLU A 70 2.07 5.44 -16.46
C GLU A 70 0.90 5.66 -17.41
N ASN A 71 1.01 5.12 -18.62
CA ASN A 71 -0.08 5.19 -19.59
C ASN A 71 -1.24 4.30 -19.13
N PHE A 72 -2.44 4.87 -19.02
CA PHE A 72 -3.62 4.16 -18.52
C PHE A 72 -4.05 3.00 -19.42
N PHE A 73 -3.79 3.08 -20.73
CA PHE A 73 -4.24 2.08 -21.71
C PHE A 73 -3.24 0.95 -21.91
N THR A 74 -1.94 1.27 -21.90
CA THR A 74 -0.88 0.29 -22.20
C THR A 74 -0.12 -0.18 -20.97
N GLY A 75 -0.23 0.51 -19.83
CA GLY A 75 0.59 0.25 -18.64
C GLY A 75 2.06 0.63 -18.78
N SER A 76 2.47 1.17 -19.94
CA SER A 76 3.86 1.59 -20.16
C SER A 76 4.23 2.74 -19.21
N THR A 77 5.45 2.68 -18.66
CA THR A 77 5.94 3.70 -17.73
C THR A 77 7.04 4.54 -18.36
N GLU A 78 6.99 5.84 -18.10
CA GLU A 78 8.09 6.75 -18.39
C GLU A 78 9.13 6.70 -17.25
N PRO A 79 10.37 7.19 -17.49
CA PRO A 79 11.36 7.32 -16.44
C PRO A 79 10.82 8.08 -15.21
N PRO A 80 11.11 7.60 -13.98
CA PRO A 80 10.70 8.29 -12.76
C PRO A 80 11.28 9.71 -12.67
N LEU A 81 10.45 10.60 -12.14
CA LEU A 81 10.73 11.99 -11.85
C LEU A 81 10.95 12.15 -10.34
N LEU A 82 12.15 12.59 -9.98
CA LEU A 82 12.47 13.00 -8.62
C LEU A 82 12.08 14.47 -8.45
N ILE A 83 11.25 14.78 -7.46
CA ILE A 83 10.90 16.15 -7.08
C ILE A 83 11.59 16.47 -5.74
N PRO A 84 12.63 17.32 -5.74
CA PRO A 84 13.28 17.77 -4.53
C PRO A 84 12.33 18.49 -3.57
N VAL A 85 12.71 18.56 -2.29
CA VAL A 85 11.96 19.29 -1.26
C VAL A 85 11.95 20.78 -1.61
N GLY A 86 10.78 21.42 -1.51
CA GLY A 86 10.61 22.84 -1.84
C GLY A 86 10.52 23.14 -3.35
N GLU A 87 10.79 22.17 -4.22
CA GLU A 87 10.62 22.32 -5.66
C GLU A 87 9.21 21.94 -6.13
N VAL A 88 8.86 22.51 -7.28
CA VAL A 88 7.63 22.21 -8.00
C VAL A 88 7.98 21.74 -9.40
N ARG A 89 7.36 20.64 -9.84
CA ARG A 89 7.47 20.13 -11.20
C ARG A 89 6.11 20.17 -11.89
N ARG A 90 6.10 20.56 -13.16
CA ARG A 90 4.89 20.58 -14.00
C ARG A 90 5.03 19.51 -15.07
N VAL A 91 4.00 18.68 -15.22
CA VAL A 91 3.98 17.61 -16.22
C VAL A 91 2.65 17.59 -16.95
N TRP A 92 2.68 17.37 -18.26
CA TRP A 92 1.48 17.16 -19.05
C TRP A 92 0.99 15.72 -18.91
N LEU A 93 -0.31 15.58 -18.65
CA LEU A 93 -1.03 14.30 -18.57
C LEU A 93 -2.14 14.30 -19.61
N PHE A 94 -1.97 13.42 -20.59
CA PHE A 94 -2.98 13.11 -21.62
C PHE A 94 -3.69 11.80 -21.25
N THR A 95 -3.15 10.68 -21.70
CA THR A 95 -3.57 9.30 -21.34
C THR A 95 -2.90 8.75 -20.09
N HIS A 96 -2.12 9.57 -19.38
CA HIS A 96 -1.24 9.10 -18.31
C HIS A 96 -1.86 9.35 -16.94
N ARG A 97 -1.67 8.38 -16.03
CA ARG A 97 -1.84 8.57 -14.60
C ARG A 97 -0.48 8.76 -13.94
N LEU A 98 -0.47 9.44 -12.79
CA LEU A 98 0.71 9.53 -11.95
C LEU A 98 0.67 8.43 -10.89
N THR A 99 1.80 7.79 -10.69
CA THR A 99 2.04 6.89 -9.55
C THR A 99 3.27 7.34 -8.79
N TYR A 100 3.32 7.07 -7.50
CA TYR A 100 4.43 7.43 -6.63
C TYR A 100 4.86 6.24 -5.79
N THR A 101 6.07 6.29 -5.25
CA THR A 101 6.59 5.27 -4.35
C THR A 101 7.18 5.94 -3.12
N LEU A 102 7.11 5.24 -1.98
CA LEU A 102 7.80 5.64 -0.76
C LEU A 102 9.10 4.86 -0.56
N ASP A 103 9.22 3.68 -1.19
CA ASP A 103 10.22 2.65 -0.88
C ASP A 103 11.01 2.16 -2.11
N ARG A 104 10.76 2.72 -3.30
CA ARG A 104 11.23 2.28 -4.64
C ARG A 104 10.63 0.98 -5.16
N GLN A 105 9.94 0.21 -4.33
CA GLN A 105 9.45 -1.11 -4.68
C GLN A 105 7.95 -1.06 -5.01
N THR A 106 7.19 -0.40 -4.15
CA THR A 106 5.74 -0.33 -4.21
C THR A 106 5.31 0.99 -4.83
N TRP A 107 4.56 0.90 -5.94
CA TRP A 107 4.02 2.07 -6.63
C TRP A 107 2.52 2.19 -6.38
N ARG A 108 2.10 3.38 -5.95
CA ARG A 108 0.73 3.72 -5.59
C ARG A 108 0.22 4.84 -6.49
N ARG A 109 -1.07 4.85 -6.79
CA ARG A 109 -1.68 5.93 -7.58
C ARG A 109 -1.59 7.26 -6.83
N ALA A 110 -1.06 8.30 -7.49
CA ALA A 110 -1.15 9.66 -6.98
C ALA A 110 -2.56 10.21 -7.27
N VAL A 111 -3.25 10.67 -6.24
CA VAL A 111 -4.54 11.33 -6.39
C VAL A 111 -4.29 12.76 -6.83
N VAL A 112 -4.83 13.13 -7.99
CA VAL A 112 -4.80 14.51 -8.49
C VAL A 112 -5.98 15.25 -7.87
N ARG A 113 -5.68 16.34 -7.18
CA ARG A 113 -6.66 17.22 -6.54
C ARG A 113 -6.94 18.45 -7.40
#